data_AF-H1SJ80-F1
#
_entry.id   AF-H1SJ80-F1
#
_cell.length_a   1.000
_cell.length_b   1.000
_cell.length_c   1.000
_cell.angle_alpha   90.00
_cell.angle_beta   90.00
_cell.angle_gamma   90.00
#
_symmetry.space_group_name_H-M   'P 1'
#
loop_
_entity.id
_entity.type
_entity.pdbx_description
1 polymer ?
#
loop_
_entity_poly.entity_id
_entity_poly.type
_entity_poly.pdbx_seq_one_letter_code
_entity_poly.pdbx_strand_id
1 'polypeptide(L)'
;GIPVVNVNNNCSTGSSALFLARQLVESGAVDCALAVGFEQMNPGALKSPWTDRPGAMEHFQTQADALLGQIEVPNALRLFGGAGQAHMRKYGTKLETFARIRAKASQ
;
A
#
# COMPACT_ATOMS: atom_id res chain seq x y z
N GLY A 1 21.18 -10.87 -23.97
CA GLY A 1 19.79 -10.40 -23.78
C GLY A 1 19.79 -9.16 -22.90
N ILE A 2 18.66 -8.46 -22.76
CA ILE A 2 18.52 -7.31 -21.86
C ILE A 2 18.31 -7.83 -20.42
N PRO A 3 19.01 -7.31 -19.40
CA PRO A 3 18.77 -7.71 -18.01
C PRO A 3 17.34 -7.39 -17.56
N VAL A 4 16.70 -8.34 -16.87
CA VAL A 4 15.34 -8.19 -16.33
C VAL A 4 15.34 -8.51 -14.85
N VAL A 5 14.78 -7.62 -14.04
CA VAL A 5 14.64 -7.78 -12.59
C VAL A 5 13.19 -7.64 -12.20
N ASN A 6 12.62 -8.67 -11.58
CA ASN A 6 11.27 -8.62 -11.02
C ASN A 6 11.32 -8.06 -9.60
N VAL A 7 10.49 -7.07 -9.31
CA VAL A 7 10.40 -6.45 -7.99
C VAL A 7 8.97 -6.46 -7.48
N ASN A 8 8.81 -6.59 -6.17
CA ASN A 8 7.55 -6.45 -5.46
C ASN A 8 7.79 -5.68 -4.17
N ASN A 9 6.93 -4.70 -3.90
CA ASN A 9 6.90 -3.97 -2.65
C ASN A 9 5.47 -3.49 -2.34
N ASN A 10 4.52 -4.44 -2.31
CA ASN A 10 3.09 -4.15 -2.10
C ASN A 10 2.60 -3.00 -3.00
N CYS A 11 1.80 -2.07 -2.45
CA CYS A 11 1.26 -0.91 -3.15
C CYS A 11 2.33 0.04 -3.73
N SER A 12 3.58 -0.10 -3.34
CA SER A 12 4.72 0.72 -3.81
C SER A 12 5.55 0.02 -4.88
N THR A 13 5.08 -1.09 -5.46
CA THR A 13 5.81 -1.88 -6.46
C THR A 13 6.22 -1.05 -7.68
N GLY A 14 5.29 -0.31 -8.29
CA GLY A 14 5.61 0.52 -9.46
C GLY A 14 6.65 1.61 -9.16
N SER A 15 6.54 2.28 -8.01
CA SER A 15 7.55 3.25 -7.57
C SER A 15 8.89 2.62 -7.24
N SER A 16 8.91 1.37 -6.75
CA SER A 16 10.15 0.63 -6.50
C SER A 16 10.85 0.27 -7.82
N ALA A 17 10.09 -0.12 -8.85
CA ALA A 17 10.63 -0.35 -10.20
C ALA A 17 11.23 0.95 -10.78
N LEU A 18 10.50 2.07 -10.65
CA LEU A 18 10.99 3.38 -11.08
C LEU A 18 12.25 3.82 -10.31
N PHE A 19 12.28 3.60 -9.00
CA PHE A 19 13.44 3.88 -8.16
C PHE A 19 14.68 3.12 -8.66
N LEU A 20 14.56 1.81 -8.90
CA LEU A 20 15.67 1.00 -9.41
C LEU A 20 16.10 1.42 -10.82
N ALA A 21 15.18 1.69 -11.73
CA ALA A 21 15.50 2.18 -13.08
C ALA A 21 16.27 3.51 -13.02
N ARG A 22 15.84 4.43 -12.14
CA ARG A 22 16.56 5.69 -11.89
C ARG A 22 17.98 5.42 -11.38
N GLN A 23 18.16 4.54 -10.38
CA GLN A 23 19.50 4.23 -9.84
C GLN A 23 20.44 3.66 -10.92
N LEU A 24 19.93 2.84 -11.84
CA LEU A 24 20.74 2.27 -12.93
C LEU A 24 21.19 3.33 -13.93
N VAL A 25 20.32 4.30 -14.26
CA VAL A 25 20.68 5.41 -15.16
C VAL A 25 21.59 6.41 -14.46
N GLU A 26 21.26 6.81 -13.23
CA GLU A 26 22.02 7.79 -12.44
C GLU A 26 23.44 7.32 -12.11
N SER A 27 23.66 6.01 -11.94
CA SER A 27 24.99 5.43 -11.74
C SER A 27 25.81 5.29 -13.02
N GLY A 28 25.22 5.54 -14.20
CA GLY A 28 25.87 5.30 -15.49
C GLY A 28 26.00 3.82 -15.86
N ALA A 29 25.33 2.92 -15.14
CA ALA A 29 25.33 1.49 -15.46
C ALA A 29 24.61 1.20 -16.78
N VAL A 30 23.61 2.02 -17.13
CA VAL A 30 22.91 1.99 -18.43
C VAL A 30 22.51 3.41 -18.84
N ASP A 31 22.41 3.67 -20.15
CA ASP A 31 21.90 4.96 -20.66
C ASP A 31 20.37 5.02 -20.69
N CYS A 32 19.71 3.86 -20.74
CA CYS A 32 18.25 3.73 -20.84
C CYS A 32 17.76 2.50 -20.08
N ALA A 33 16.66 2.66 -19.36
CA ALA A 33 16.00 1.59 -18.60
C ALA A 33 14.47 1.67 -18.77
N LEU A 34 13.80 0.52 -18.71
CA LEU A 34 12.34 0.41 -18.72
C LEU A 34 11.85 0.00 -17.32
N ALA A 35 11.02 0.84 -16.71
CA ALA A 35 10.23 0.47 -15.53
C ALA A 35 8.80 0.18 -15.96
N VAL A 36 8.33 -1.04 -15.72
CA VAL A 36 6.95 -1.47 -16.03
C VAL A 36 6.33 -2.10 -14.80
N GLY A 37 5.06 -1.77 -14.55
CA GLY A 37 4.27 -2.34 -13.47
C GLY A 37 2.86 -2.65 -13.97
N PHE A 38 2.35 -3.82 -13.63
CA PHE A 38 1.00 -4.26 -13.93
C PHE A 38 0.50 -5.12 -12.76
N GLU A 39 -0.82 -5.23 -12.63
CA GLU A 39 -1.47 -6.03 -11.60
C GLU A 39 -2.78 -6.62 -12.15
N GLN A 40 -3.11 -7.84 -11.73
CA GLN A 40 -4.41 -8.46 -12.02
C GLN A 40 -5.11 -8.77 -10.70
N MET A 41 -6.11 -7.97 -10.36
CA MET A 41 -6.84 -8.10 -9.10
C MET A 41 -8.04 -9.05 -9.24
N ASN A 42 -8.24 -9.88 -8.22
CA ASN A 42 -9.49 -10.61 -8.04
C ASN A 42 -10.60 -9.68 -7.48
N PRO A 43 -11.88 -9.95 -7.77
CA PRO A 43 -12.98 -9.21 -7.16
C PRO A 43 -12.98 -9.30 -5.63
N GLY A 44 -13.37 -8.21 -4.97
CA GLY A 44 -13.53 -8.15 -3.52
C GLY A 44 -12.30 -7.68 -2.75
N ALA A 45 -12.31 -7.93 -1.43
CA ALA A 45 -11.23 -7.51 -0.54
C ALA A 45 -9.95 -8.32 -0.77
N LEU A 46 -8.80 -7.67 -0.61
CA LEU A 46 -7.49 -8.31 -0.69
C LEU A 46 -7.35 -9.41 0.37
N LYS A 47 -6.88 -10.58 -0.05
CA LYS A 47 -6.59 -11.73 0.82
C LYS A 47 -5.16 -12.22 0.57
N SER A 48 -4.52 -12.74 1.60
CA SER A 48 -3.26 -13.46 1.43
C SER A 48 -3.52 -14.74 0.64
N PRO A 49 -2.75 -15.03 -0.43
CA PRO A 49 -2.79 -16.33 -1.08
C PRO A 49 -2.06 -17.42 -0.26
N TRP A 50 -1.29 -17.04 0.77
CA TRP A 50 -0.56 -17.96 1.65
C TRP A 50 -1.27 -18.11 3.00
N THR A 51 -1.39 -19.35 3.44
CA THR A 51 -1.97 -19.76 4.74
C THR A 51 -0.99 -20.55 5.59
N ASP A 52 0.23 -20.78 5.09
CA ASP A 52 1.24 -21.68 5.65
C ASP A 52 2.44 -20.93 6.27
N ARG A 53 2.37 -19.60 6.36
CA ARG A 53 3.47 -18.74 6.82
C ARG A 53 2.94 -17.43 7.42
N PRO A 54 3.74 -16.75 8.27
CA PRO A 54 3.42 -15.42 8.79
C PRO A 54 3.13 -14.41 7.67
N GLY A 55 2.15 -13.54 7.90
CA GLY A 55 1.79 -12.50 6.94
C GLY A 55 2.79 -11.33 6.99
N ALA A 56 3.19 -10.81 5.82
CA ALA A 56 4.09 -9.65 5.76
C ALA A 56 3.55 -8.40 6.51
N MET A 57 2.24 -8.33 6.72
CA MET A 57 1.56 -7.25 7.42
C MET A 57 1.13 -7.60 8.85
N GLU A 58 1.60 -8.71 9.42
CA GLU A 58 1.16 -9.21 10.73
C GLU A 58 1.41 -8.19 11.85
N HIS A 59 2.62 -7.63 11.95
CA HIS A 59 2.92 -6.63 12.98
C HIS A 59 2.02 -5.39 12.90
N PHE A 60 1.69 -4.93 11.70
CA PHE A 60 0.76 -3.80 11.52
C PHE A 60 -0.66 -4.16 11.98
N GLN A 61 -1.09 -5.41 11.72
CA GLN A 61 -2.39 -5.90 12.17
C GLN A 61 -2.45 -6.00 13.69
N THR A 62 -1.43 -6.57 14.34
CA THR A 62 -1.36 -6.67 15.81
C THR A 62 -1.42 -5.28 16.48
N GLN A 63 -0.74 -4.28 15.92
CA GLN A 63 -0.82 -2.91 16.43
C GLN A 63 -2.23 -2.32 16.25
N ALA A 64 -2.89 -2.60 15.13
CA ALA A 64 -4.27 -2.18 14.92
C ALA A 64 -5.25 -2.89 15.85
N ASP A 65 -5.02 -4.18 16.18
CA ASP A 65 -5.77 -4.92 17.20
C ASP A 65 -5.70 -4.22 18.56
N ALA A 66 -4.49 -3.87 18.99
CA ALA A 66 -4.28 -3.21 20.29
C ALA A 66 -4.95 -1.83 20.38
N LEU A 67 -5.01 -1.08 19.28
CA LEU A 67 -5.53 0.30 19.26
C LEU A 67 -7.04 0.41 19.02
N LEU A 68 -7.59 -0.49 18.22
CA LEU A 68 -8.98 -0.39 17.73
C LEU A 68 -9.90 -1.46 18.33
N GLY A 69 -9.33 -2.48 18.98
CA GLY A 69 -10.04 -3.72 19.26
C GLY A 69 -10.28 -4.53 17.98
N GLN A 70 -10.84 -5.72 18.13
CA GLN A 70 -11.18 -6.59 17.00
C GLN A 70 -12.46 -6.09 16.32
N ILE A 71 -12.29 -5.49 15.14
CA ILE A 71 -13.39 -4.99 14.31
C ILE A 71 -13.45 -5.86 13.05
N GLU A 72 -14.62 -6.42 12.76
CA GLU A 72 -14.82 -7.32 11.63
C GLU A 72 -15.00 -6.57 10.31
N VAL A 73 -13.89 -6.06 9.77
CA VAL A 73 -13.81 -5.39 8.47
C VAL A 73 -12.50 -5.79 7.74
N PRO A 74 -12.44 -5.68 6.40
CA PRO A 74 -11.20 -5.89 5.66
C PRO A 74 -10.00 -5.11 6.22
N ASN A 75 -8.82 -5.76 6.25
CA ASN A 75 -7.59 -5.21 6.86
C ASN A 75 -7.22 -3.80 6.38
N ALA A 76 -7.36 -3.51 5.08
CA ALA A 76 -7.08 -2.17 4.55
C ALA A 76 -8.00 -1.11 5.19
N LEU A 77 -9.30 -1.39 5.28
CA LEU A 77 -10.26 -0.47 5.91
C LEU A 77 -9.94 -0.29 7.40
N ARG A 78 -9.54 -1.37 8.07
CA ARG A 78 -9.15 -1.34 9.47
C ARG A 78 -7.94 -0.45 9.72
N LEU A 79 -6.86 -0.64 8.96
CA LEU A 79 -5.62 0.13 9.10
C LEU A 79 -5.82 1.62 8.76
N PHE A 80 -6.37 1.92 7.58
CA PHE A 80 -6.55 3.30 7.14
C PHE A 80 -7.65 4.02 7.90
N GLY A 81 -8.76 3.33 8.20
CA GLY A 81 -9.86 3.87 9.01
C GLY A 81 -9.42 4.16 10.45
N GLY A 82 -8.66 3.25 11.05
CA GLY A 82 -8.06 3.46 12.38
C GLY A 82 -7.09 4.64 12.42
N ALA A 83 -6.23 4.78 11.41
CA ALA A 83 -5.36 5.94 11.27
C ALA A 83 -6.17 7.25 11.12
N GLY A 84 -7.26 7.21 10.35
CA GLY A 84 -8.21 8.32 10.24
C GLY A 84 -8.81 8.69 11.60
N GLN A 85 -9.30 7.70 12.36
CA GLN A 85 -9.86 7.92 13.70
C GLN A 85 -8.81 8.50 14.66
N ALA A 86 -7.56 8.00 14.62
CA ALA A 86 -6.46 8.54 15.41
C ALA A 86 -6.18 10.01 15.05
N HIS A 87 -6.22 10.36 13.77
CA HIS A 87 -6.06 11.73 13.29
C HIS A 87 -7.21 12.64 13.76
N MET A 88 -8.45 12.13 13.75
CA MET A 88 -9.61 12.86 14.30
C MET A 88 -9.43 13.14 15.80
N ARG A 89 -9.03 12.14 16.59
CA ARG A 89 -8.80 12.30 18.04
C ARG A 89 -7.66 13.27 18.35
N LYS A 90 -6.56 13.19 17.59
CA LYS A 90 -5.36 14.00 17.82
C LYS A 90 -5.49 15.45 17.36
N TYR A 91 -6.12 15.67 16.20
CA TYR A 91 -6.11 16.98 15.53
C TYR A 91 -7.51 17.57 15.30
N GLY A 92 -8.58 16.93 15.77
CA GLY A 92 -9.95 17.43 15.60
C GLY A 92 -10.43 17.42 14.15
N THR A 93 -9.80 16.63 13.27
CA THR A 93 -10.29 16.48 11.89
C THR A 93 -11.72 15.94 11.91
N LYS A 94 -12.61 16.59 11.18
CA LYS A 94 -14.02 16.17 11.12
C LYS A 94 -14.20 15.04 10.12
N LEU A 95 -15.17 14.16 10.38
CA LEU A 95 -15.52 13.06 9.47
C LEU A 95 -15.87 13.59 8.07
N GLU A 96 -16.56 14.73 7.99
CA GLU A 96 -16.90 15.38 6.71
C GLU A 96 -15.66 15.73 5.86
N THR A 97 -14.48 15.90 6.47
CA THR A 97 -13.24 16.15 5.74
C THR A 97 -12.83 14.95 4.90
N PHE A 98 -12.87 13.74 5.47
CA PHE A 98 -12.59 12.51 4.73
C PHE A 98 -13.63 12.28 3.63
N ALA A 99 -14.91 12.57 3.90
CA ALA A 99 -15.97 12.50 2.91
C ALA A 99 -15.72 13.46 1.73
N ARG A 100 -15.29 14.70 2.00
CA ARG A 100 -14.92 15.67 0.95
C ARG A 100 -13.72 15.22 0.12
N ILE A 101 -12.70 14.62 0.74
CA ILE A 101 -11.54 14.07 0.01
C ILE A 101 -12.00 12.99 -0.96
N ARG A 102 -12.88 12.07 -0.52
CA ARG A 102 -13.44 11.05 -1.41
C ARG A 102 -14.25 11.66 -2.55
N ALA A 103 -15.10 12.64 -2.26
CA ALA A 103 -15.89 13.33 -3.27
C ALA A 103 -14.99 13.98 -4.34
N LYS A 104 -13.94 14.70 -3.90
CA LYS A 104 -12.95 15.31 -4.80
C LYS A 104 -12.24 14.27 -5.67
N ALA A 105 -11.80 13.15 -5.10
CA ALA A 105 -11.12 12.08 -5.83
C ALA A 105 -12.04 11.27 -6.76
N SER A 106 -13.35 11.54 -6.75
CA SER A 106 -14.34 10.91 -7.65
C SER A 106 -14.72 11.78 -8.84
N GLN A 107 -14.25 13.03 -8.87
CA GLN A 107 -14.42 13.96 -9.99
C GLN A 107 -13.29 13.76 -10.99
#